data_AF-A0A3C0N0E5-F1
#
_entry.id   AF-A0A3C0N0E5-F1
#
_cell.length_a   1.000
_cell.length_b   1.000
_cell.length_c   1.000
_cell.angle_alpha   90.00
_cell.angle_beta   90.00
_cell.angle_gamma   90.00
#
_symmetry.space_group_name_H-M   'P 1'
#
loop_
_entity.id
_entity.type
_entity.pdbx_description
1 polymer ?
#
loop_
_entity_poly.entity_id
_entity_poly.type
_entity_poly.pdbx_seq_one_letter_code
_entity_poly.pdbx_strand_id
1 'polypeptide(L)'
;MNINKNTGQEPNSSKSAYLEAITAYAKHLKLGTSDDTTTLNTQVSELQNLEDLHTQLSQHEQALHTYSQAIASYSRTLTPSPDYIYALNNQGKVLQKLGNLHTQLSNHKQAIHSYSEAIASYARALSLAPHDINALNNQGSTLHRLGDLQAQLAQHEQALKSYQEAVVAYSRSLSLAPGDKDVFNNKGSVLSSLGNLQTQLVHHEQALQSYTDAIAAYNSALSLAPDYISAFNNKGYTLQRLGDLQTQLVQHQQALQSYTDAIAAYNRTLTLVPDFITALNNKGLTLKRLGSLQVKLSQEHDAFKSWQVALIVFTRSLEIVPGDDYIRHQRELLQKLLDSLGEDTPNN
;
A
#
# COMPACT_ATOMS: atom_id res chain seq x y z
N MET A 1 19.28 8.97 -58.02
CA MET A 1 18.56 10.10 -58.63
C MET A 1 17.16 10.13 -58.03
N ASN A 2 16.78 11.26 -57.44
CA ASN A 2 15.46 11.66 -56.88
C ASN A 2 14.76 10.71 -55.89
N ILE A 3 14.78 11.00 -54.59
CA ILE A 3 14.04 12.04 -53.84
C ILE A 3 12.52 11.87 -53.99
N ASN A 4 11.87 11.36 -52.94
CA ASN A 4 10.70 12.07 -52.42
C ASN A 4 10.62 11.94 -50.90
N LYS A 5 10.79 13.08 -50.23
CA LYS A 5 10.48 13.32 -48.83
C LYS A 5 8.96 13.39 -48.71
N ASN A 6 8.36 12.78 -47.70
CA ASN A 6 7.22 13.43 -47.06
C ASN A 6 7.26 13.18 -45.55
N THR A 7 7.83 14.16 -44.88
CA THR A 7 7.77 14.45 -43.46
C THR A 7 6.35 14.87 -43.09
N GLY A 8 5.67 14.06 -42.28
CA GLY A 8 4.40 14.39 -41.66
C GLY A 8 4.44 14.10 -40.16
N GLN A 9 5.49 14.56 -39.48
CA GLN A 9 5.39 14.84 -38.05
C GLN A 9 4.73 16.21 -37.95
N GLU A 10 3.48 16.24 -37.49
CA GLU A 10 2.91 17.49 -37.00
C GLU A 10 3.80 18.04 -35.87
N PRO A 11 4.04 19.35 -35.82
CA PRO A 11 4.88 19.93 -34.80
C PRO A 11 4.18 19.77 -33.46
N ASN A 12 4.92 19.23 -32.51
CA ASN A 12 4.65 19.27 -31.08
C ASN A 12 4.61 20.75 -30.65
N SER A 13 3.52 21.45 -30.96
CA SER A 13 3.38 22.91 -30.87
C SER A 13 3.50 23.38 -29.43
N SER A 14 3.12 22.55 -28.47
CA SER A 14 3.37 22.76 -27.04
C SER A 14 4.84 22.66 -26.68
N LYS A 15 5.56 21.62 -27.15
CA LYS A 15 7.01 21.45 -26.90
C LYS A 15 7.86 22.53 -27.58
N SER A 16 7.49 22.95 -28.79
CA SER A 16 8.16 24.02 -29.54
C SER A 16 7.92 25.38 -28.89
N ALA A 17 6.66 25.72 -28.57
CA ALA A 17 6.32 26.97 -27.89
C ALA A 17 6.92 27.05 -26.48
N TYR A 18 7.08 25.90 -25.81
CA TYR A 18 7.69 25.81 -24.48
C TYR A 18 9.22 25.95 -24.51
N LEU A 19 9.91 25.34 -25.49
CA LEU A 19 11.33 25.58 -25.73
C LEU A 19 11.60 27.03 -26.14
N GLU A 20 10.70 27.64 -26.92
CA GLU A 20 10.76 29.07 -27.24
C GLU A 20 10.54 29.93 -25.99
N ALA A 21 9.64 29.56 -25.09
CA ALA A 21 9.43 30.26 -23.81
C ALA A 21 10.63 30.14 -22.87
N ILE A 22 11.27 28.96 -22.77
CA ILE A 22 12.50 28.76 -22.00
C ILE A 22 13.66 29.53 -22.61
N THR A 23 13.80 29.50 -23.94
CA THR A 23 14.86 30.24 -24.64
C THR A 23 14.64 31.75 -24.51
N ALA A 24 13.39 32.21 -24.53
CA ALA A 24 13.02 33.60 -24.28
C ALA A 24 13.29 34.01 -22.82
N TYR A 25 13.00 33.14 -21.85
CA TYR A 25 13.27 33.37 -20.42
C TYR A 25 14.77 33.40 -20.12
N ALA A 26 15.55 32.47 -20.69
CA ALA A 26 17.01 32.43 -20.62
C ALA A 26 17.66 33.64 -21.31
N LYS A 27 17.06 34.15 -22.39
CA LYS A 27 17.52 35.36 -23.10
C LYS A 27 17.13 36.65 -22.37
N HIS A 28 16.04 36.64 -21.60
CA HIS A 28 15.62 37.75 -20.74
C HIS A 28 16.52 37.88 -19.51
N LEU A 29 17.10 36.77 -19.05
CA LEU A 29 18.11 36.69 -17.98
C LEU A 29 19.53 37.06 -18.45
N LYS A 30 19.71 38.14 -19.22
CA LYS A 30 21.05 38.70 -19.48
C LYS A 30 21.75 39.00 -18.14
N LEU A 31 22.58 38.05 -17.72
CA LEU A 31 23.70 38.10 -16.79
C LEU A 31 23.77 39.38 -15.95
N GLY A 32 23.09 39.36 -14.80
CA GLY A 32 23.59 40.04 -13.62
C GLY A 32 24.69 39.17 -13.03
N THR A 33 25.94 39.59 -13.20
CA THR A 33 27.11 38.93 -12.63
C THR A 33 27.04 38.96 -11.09
N SER A 34 26.73 37.83 -10.45
CA SER A 34 27.20 37.51 -9.11
C SER A 34 27.01 36.02 -8.81
N ASP A 35 28.02 35.43 -8.17
CA ASP A 35 28.05 34.08 -7.61
C ASP A 35 26.73 33.69 -6.93
N ASP A 36 26.04 32.70 -7.48
CA ASP A 36 25.00 31.99 -6.73
C ASP A 36 24.76 30.60 -7.34
N THR A 37 25.78 29.75 -7.26
CA THR A 37 25.71 28.33 -7.62
C THR A 37 24.58 27.60 -6.90
N THR A 38 24.20 28.06 -5.71
CA THR A 38 23.07 27.53 -4.93
C THR A 38 21.74 27.84 -5.60
N THR A 39 21.52 29.08 -6.03
CA THR A 39 20.30 29.52 -6.73
C THR A 39 20.16 28.81 -8.09
N LEU A 40 21.27 28.60 -8.80
CA LEU A 40 21.30 27.83 -10.04
C LEU A 40 20.95 26.34 -9.80
N ASN A 41 21.49 25.71 -8.76
CA ASN A 41 21.22 24.31 -8.43
C ASN A 41 19.77 24.08 -7.99
N THR A 42 19.18 25.02 -7.24
CA THR A 42 17.76 24.97 -6.84
C THR A 42 16.86 25.11 -8.07
N GLN A 43 17.16 26.05 -8.97
CA GLN A 43 16.40 26.25 -10.22
C GLN A 43 16.50 25.04 -11.17
N VAL A 44 17.66 24.41 -11.29
CA VAL A 44 17.84 23.17 -12.08
C VAL A 44 17.03 22.01 -11.47
N SER A 45 17.02 21.88 -10.14
CA SER A 45 16.25 20.84 -9.45
C SER A 45 14.74 21.04 -9.60
N GLU A 46 14.27 22.28 -9.53
CA GLU A 46 12.86 22.63 -9.76
C GLU A 46 12.42 22.33 -11.20
N LEU A 47 13.27 22.60 -12.19
CA LEU A 47 13.01 22.28 -13.60
C LEU A 47 12.99 20.77 -13.86
N GLN A 48 13.90 20.01 -13.25
CA GLN A 48 13.90 18.54 -13.33
C GLN A 48 12.65 17.93 -12.69
N ASN A 49 12.24 18.43 -11.51
CA ASN A 49 10.99 18.01 -10.87
C ASN A 49 9.75 18.32 -11.74
N LEU A 50 9.76 19.44 -12.45
CA LEU A 50 8.68 19.82 -13.36
C LEU A 50 8.65 18.94 -14.62
N GLU A 51 9.81 18.59 -15.17
CA GLU A 51 9.95 17.63 -16.28
C GLU A 51 9.46 16.22 -15.89
N ASP A 52 9.85 15.74 -14.71
CA ASP A 52 9.42 14.43 -14.18
C ASP A 52 7.91 14.42 -13.92
N LEU A 53 7.37 15.49 -13.35
CA LEU A 53 5.92 15.65 -13.14
C LEU A 53 5.16 15.65 -14.47
N HIS A 54 5.63 16.39 -15.48
CA HIS A 54 5.02 16.39 -16.81
C HIS A 54 5.10 15.02 -17.49
N THR A 55 6.22 14.32 -17.34
CA THR A 55 6.40 12.97 -17.87
C THR A 55 5.44 11.99 -17.21
N GLN A 56 5.30 12.04 -15.89
CA GLN A 56 4.33 11.23 -15.14
C GLN A 56 2.88 11.55 -15.55
N LEU A 57 2.51 12.83 -15.63
CA LEU A 57 1.19 13.26 -16.07
C LEU A 57 0.88 12.76 -17.49
N SER A 58 1.82 12.89 -18.42
CA SER A 58 1.66 12.40 -19.79
C SER A 58 1.46 10.87 -19.84
N GLN A 59 2.22 10.13 -19.04
CA GLN A 59 2.06 8.67 -18.91
C GLN A 59 0.68 8.30 -18.33
N HIS A 60 0.20 9.05 -17.34
CA HIS A 60 -1.12 8.84 -16.75
C HIS A 60 -2.26 9.12 -17.73
N GLU A 61 -2.18 10.18 -18.52
CA GLU A 61 -3.17 10.50 -19.57
C GLU A 61 -3.22 9.41 -20.64
N GLN A 62 -2.06 8.94 -21.10
CA GLN A 62 -1.98 7.83 -22.06
C GLN A 62 -2.55 6.54 -21.48
N ALA A 63 -2.29 6.25 -20.20
CA ALA A 63 -2.83 5.09 -19.52
C ALA A 63 -4.37 5.16 -19.38
N LEU A 64 -4.91 6.32 -18.98
CA LEU A 64 -6.35 6.57 -18.94
C LEU A 64 -6.99 6.31 -20.31
N HIS A 65 -6.42 6.89 -21.37
CA HIS A 65 -6.90 6.70 -22.73
C HIS A 65 -6.90 5.23 -23.15
N THR A 66 -5.80 4.52 -22.88
CA THR A 66 -5.64 3.10 -23.23
C THR A 66 -6.66 2.23 -22.50
N TYR A 67 -6.88 2.46 -21.20
CA TYR A 67 -7.89 1.73 -20.43
C TYR A 67 -9.30 2.01 -20.94
N SER A 68 -9.64 3.27 -21.24
CA SER A 68 -10.94 3.61 -21.82
C SER A 68 -11.18 2.94 -23.18
N GLN A 69 -10.17 2.88 -24.05
CA GLN A 69 -10.27 2.17 -25.34
C GLN A 69 -10.45 0.66 -25.17
N ALA A 70 -9.73 0.05 -24.23
CA ALA A 70 -9.86 -1.37 -23.92
C ALA A 70 -11.25 -1.69 -23.38
N ILE A 71 -11.79 -0.88 -22.47
CA ILE A 71 -13.16 -1.02 -21.94
C ILE A 71 -14.18 -0.91 -23.08
N ALA A 72 -14.05 0.10 -23.96
CA ALA A 72 -14.95 0.25 -25.10
C ALA A 72 -14.91 -0.97 -26.04
N SER A 73 -13.73 -1.57 -26.24
CA SER A 73 -13.56 -2.77 -27.06
C SER A 73 -14.23 -4.00 -26.43
N TYR A 74 -14.10 -4.18 -25.12
CA TYR A 74 -14.82 -5.24 -24.41
C TYR A 74 -16.33 -5.01 -24.43
N SER A 75 -16.81 -3.77 -24.23
CA SER A 75 -18.23 -3.44 -24.35
C SER A 75 -18.80 -3.75 -25.74
N ARG A 76 -18.07 -3.45 -26.82
CA ARG A 76 -18.47 -3.82 -28.19
C ARG A 76 -18.54 -5.34 -28.38
N THR A 77 -17.62 -6.08 -27.76
CA THR A 77 -17.61 -7.55 -27.81
C THR A 77 -18.78 -8.16 -27.04
N LEU A 78 -19.12 -7.59 -25.88
CA LEU A 78 -20.20 -8.07 -25.02
C LEU A 78 -21.59 -7.66 -25.51
N THR A 79 -21.69 -6.71 -26.44
CA THR A 79 -22.98 -6.27 -27.00
C THR A 79 -23.69 -7.41 -27.75
N PRO A 80 -23.04 -8.09 -28.73
CA PRO A 80 -23.64 -9.27 -29.38
C PRO A 80 -23.46 -10.57 -28.57
N SER A 81 -22.59 -10.61 -27.56
CA SER A 81 -22.26 -11.82 -26.78
C SER A 81 -22.18 -11.51 -25.28
N PRO A 82 -23.33 -11.20 -24.63
CA PRO A 82 -23.36 -10.72 -23.25
C PRO A 82 -22.94 -11.74 -22.20
N ASP A 83 -22.86 -13.01 -22.59
CA ASP A 83 -22.48 -14.19 -21.82
C ASP A 83 -21.01 -14.61 -22.02
N TYR A 84 -20.21 -13.84 -22.76
CA TYR A 84 -18.80 -14.17 -22.98
C TYR A 84 -17.95 -13.93 -21.72
N ILE A 85 -17.84 -14.95 -20.87
CA ILE A 85 -17.16 -14.94 -19.56
C ILE A 85 -15.74 -14.37 -19.63
N TYR A 86 -14.95 -14.75 -20.63
CA TYR A 86 -13.56 -14.27 -20.76
C TYR A 86 -13.50 -12.75 -21.01
N ALA A 87 -14.40 -12.20 -21.82
CA ALA A 87 -14.49 -10.75 -22.02
C ALA A 87 -14.97 -10.04 -20.75
N LEU A 88 -15.95 -10.58 -20.02
CA LEU A 88 -16.41 -10.02 -18.73
C LEU A 88 -15.27 -9.96 -17.71
N ASN A 89 -14.52 -11.05 -17.56
CA ASN A 89 -13.38 -11.11 -16.64
C ASN A 89 -12.29 -10.10 -17.00
N ASN A 90 -11.96 -9.97 -18.29
CA ASN A 90 -10.92 -9.03 -18.70
C ASN A 90 -11.39 -7.58 -18.65
N GLN A 91 -12.66 -7.30 -18.95
CA GLN A 91 -13.27 -5.99 -18.73
C GLN A 91 -13.16 -5.60 -17.25
N GLY A 92 -13.51 -6.51 -16.34
CA GLY A 92 -13.36 -6.30 -14.90
C GLY A 92 -11.92 -5.97 -14.49
N LYS A 93 -10.92 -6.66 -15.06
CA LYS A 93 -9.50 -6.42 -14.75
C LYS A 93 -9.05 -5.04 -15.22
N VAL A 94 -9.46 -4.62 -16.42
CA VAL A 94 -9.13 -3.29 -16.94
C VAL A 94 -9.81 -2.20 -16.10
N LEU A 95 -11.09 -2.38 -15.75
CA LEU A 95 -11.82 -1.45 -14.89
C LEU A 95 -11.20 -1.33 -13.50
N GLN A 96 -10.74 -2.43 -12.90
CA GLN A 96 -10.00 -2.40 -11.64
C GLN A 96 -8.70 -1.58 -11.77
N LYS A 97 -7.94 -1.77 -12.85
CA LYS A 97 -6.72 -0.99 -13.12
C LYS A 97 -7.02 0.49 -13.34
N LEU A 98 -8.11 0.82 -14.02
CA LEU A 98 -8.59 2.19 -14.18
C LEU A 98 -8.97 2.80 -12.83
N GLY A 99 -9.66 2.04 -11.97
CA GLY A 99 -9.97 2.44 -10.60
C GLY A 99 -8.71 2.74 -9.78
N ASN A 100 -7.68 1.88 -9.86
CA ASN A 100 -6.39 2.11 -9.20
C ASN A 100 -5.73 3.41 -9.67
N LEU A 101 -5.72 3.65 -10.99
CA LEU A 101 -5.14 4.86 -11.56
C LEU A 101 -5.92 6.10 -11.11
N HIS A 102 -7.25 6.06 -11.10
CA HIS A 102 -8.05 7.15 -10.55
C HIS A 102 -7.80 7.37 -9.06
N THR A 103 -7.58 6.33 -8.26
CA THR A 103 -7.19 6.47 -6.85
C THR A 103 -5.84 7.19 -6.73
N GLN A 104 -4.85 6.84 -7.54
CA GLN A 104 -3.53 7.48 -7.55
C GLN A 104 -3.60 8.97 -7.94
N LEU A 105 -4.49 9.31 -8.87
CA LEU A 105 -4.75 10.68 -9.32
C LEU A 105 -5.70 11.46 -8.40
N SER A 106 -6.08 10.91 -7.24
CA SER A 106 -7.08 11.49 -6.33
C SER A 106 -8.46 11.76 -6.96
N ASN A 107 -8.77 11.10 -8.08
CA ASN A 107 -10.05 11.16 -8.77
C ASN A 107 -11.04 10.16 -8.15
N HIS A 108 -11.31 10.33 -6.85
CA HIS A 108 -12.00 9.33 -6.04
C HIS A 108 -13.39 8.92 -6.56
N LYS A 109 -14.16 9.87 -7.10
CA LYS A 109 -15.48 9.58 -7.69
C LYS A 109 -15.38 8.62 -8.89
N GLN A 110 -14.40 8.84 -9.76
CA GLN A 110 -14.17 8.00 -10.93
C GLN A 110 -13.58 6.64 -10.51
N ALA A 111 -12.72 6.62 -9.48
CA ALA A 111 -12.19 5.39 -8.92
C ALA A 111 -13.30 4.47 -8.38
N ILE A 112 -14.22 5.00 -7.57
CA ILE A 112 -15.37 4.26 -7.05
C ILE A 112 -16.21 3.72 -8.21
N HIS A 113 -16.50 4.55 -9.21
CA HIS A 113 -17.26 4.13 -10.39
C HIS A 113 -16.60 2.95 -11.12
N SER A 114 -15.30 3.05 -11.43
CA SER A 114 -14.57 1.99 -12.12
C SER A 114 -14.49 0.70 -11.29
N TYR A 115 -14.30 0.79 -9.97
CA TYR A 115 -14.35 -0.40 -9.10
C TYR A 115 -15.75 -1.04 -9.10
N SER A 116 -16.82 -0.23 -9.03
CA SER A 116 -18.20 -0.74 -9.09
C SER A 116 -18.50 -1.44 -10.42
N GLU A 117 -18.08 -0.88 -11.54
CA GLU A 117 -18.24 -1.52 -12.86
C GLU A 117 -17.40 -2.81 -12.97
N ALA A 118 -16.20 -2.84 -12.39
CA ALA A 118 -15.36 -4.04 -12.34
C ALA A 118 -16.07 -5.15 -11.55
N ILE A 119 -16.59 -4.84 -10.37
CA ILE A 119 -17.35 -5.78 -9.53
C ILE A 119 -18.59 -6.29 -10.27
N ALA A 120 -19.32 -5.43 -10.97
CA ALA A 120 -20.47 -5.83 -11.79
C ALA A 120 -20.08 -6.78 -12.94
N SER A 121 -18.93 -6.54 -13.58
CA SER A 121 -18.41 -7.40 -14.64
C SER A 121 -18.06 -8.80 -14.09
N TYR A 122 -17.38 -8.87 -12.94
CA TYR A 122 -17.10 -10.16 -12.28
C TYR A 122 -18.36 -10.84 -11.77
N ALA A 123 -19.33 -10.10 -11.23
CA ALA A 123 -20.60 -10.68 -10.77
C ALA A 123 -21.37 -11.33 -11.92
N ARG A 124 -21.40 -10.68 -13.10
CA ARG A 124 -21.95 -11.27 -14.33
C ARG A 124 -21.19 -12.52 -14.75
N ALA A 125 -19.86 -12.49 -14.77
CA ALA A 125 -19.05 -13.67 -15.07
C ALA A 125 -19.37 -14.83 -14.12
N LEU A 126 -19.49 -14.56 -12.81
CA LEU A 126 -19.80 -15.55 -11.78
C LEU A 126 -21.24 -16.07 -11.80
N SER A 127 -22.19 -15.30 -12.33
CA SER A 127 -23.54 -15.82 -12.56
C SER A 127 -23.58 -16.86 -13.68
N LEU A 128 -22.66 -16.77 -14.65
CA LEU A 128 -22.55 -17.69 -15.79
C LEU A 128 -21.63 -18.87 -15.46
N ALA A 129 -20.55 -18.61 -14.74
CA ALA A 129 -19.58 -19.60 -14.26
C ALA A 129 -19.36 -19.45 -12.74
N PRO A 130 -20.22 -20.08 -11.90
CA PRO A 130 -20.14 -19.99 -10.44
C PRO A 130 -18.84 -20.51 -9.83
N HIS A 131 -18.05 -21.29 -10.57
CA HIS A 131 -16.82 -21.91 -10.09
C HIS A 131 -15.56 -21.25 -10.66
N ASP A 132 -15.67 -20.07 -11.28
CA ASP A 132 -14.53 -19.33 -11.79
C ASP A 132 -13.71 -18.70 -10.64
N ILE A 133 -12.68 -19.42 -10.22
CA ILE A 133 -11.72 -19.01 -9.18
C ILE A 133 -11.05 -17.69 -9.52
N ASN A 134 -10.74 -17.43 -10.79
CA ASN A 134 -10.08 -16.18 -11.20
C ASN A 134 -11.03 -14.99 -11.02
N ALA A 135 -12.30 -15.13 -11.42
CA ALA A 135 -13.31 -14.11 -11.23
C ALA A 135 -13.54 -13.81 -9.73
N LEU A 136 -13.63 -14.85 -8.89
CA LEU A 136 -13.74 -14.70 -7.43
C LEU A 136 -12.55 -13.94 -6.83
N ASN A 137 -11.32 -14.33 -7.19
CA ASN A 137 -10.09 -13.70 -6.71
C ASN A 137 -10.01 -12.22 -7.11
N ASN A 138 -10.32 -11.92 -8.37
CA ASN A 138 -10.28 -10.54 -8.85
C ASN A 138 -11.42 -9.68 -8.26
N GLN A 139 -12.61 -10.27 -8.06
CA GLN A 139 -13.71 -9.60 -7.38
C GLN A 139 -13.33 -9.26 -5.94
N GLY A 140 -12.78 -10.23 -5.19
CA GLY A 140 -12.30 -10.00 -3.82
C GLY A 140 -11.22 -8.91 -3.74
N SER A 141 -10.27 -8.91 -4.68
CA SER A 141 -9.23 -7.87 -4.76
C SER A 141 -9.79 -6.49 -5.08
N THR A 142 -10.80 -6.42 -5.95
CA THR A 142 -11.44 -5.15 -6.32
C THR A 142 -12.27 -4.59 -5.16
N LEU A 143 -13.02 -5.46 -4.47
CA LEU A 143 -13.79 -5.11 -3.28
C LEU A 143 -12.88 -4.63 -2.14
N HIS A 144 -11.73 -5.27 -1.95
CA HIS A 144 -10.73 -4.81 -0.98
C HIS A 144 -10.30 -3.36 -1.25
N ARG A 145 -9.89 -3.07 -2.50
CA ARG A 145 -9.43 -1.73 -2.90
C ARG A 145 -10.54 -0.68 -2.80
N LEU A 146 -11.76 -1.06 -3.17
CA LEU A 146 -12.94 -0.19 -3.00
C LEU A 146 -13.17 0.10 -1.50
N GLY A 147 -13.07 -0.91 -0.64
CA GLY A 147 -13.19 -0.77 0.80
C GLY A 147 -12.11 0.14 1.40
N ASP A 148 -10.85 -0.02 0.98
CA ASP A 148 -9.74 0.84 1.42
C ASP A 148 -10.00 2.30 1.03
N LEU A 149 -10.41 2.56 -0.22
CA LEU A 149 -10.77 3.90 -0.69
C LEU A 149 -11.97 4.48 0.06
N GLN A 150 -13.02 3.69 0.28
CA GLN A 150 -14.20 4.12 1.03
C GLN A 150 -13.85 4.45 2.49
N ALA A 151 -12.99 3.66 3.13
CA ALA A 151 -12.52 3.93 4.48
C ALA A 151 -11.73 5.25 4.56
N GLN A 152 -10.88 5.53 3.57
CA GLN A 152 -10.16 6.81 3.46
C GLN A 152 -11.11 8.01 3.31
N LEU A 153 -12.22 7.83 2.60
CA LEU A 153 -13.24 8.87 2.38
C LEU A 153 -14.28 8.95 3.52
N ALA A 154 -14.04 8.27 4.65
CA ALA A 154 -14.97 8.17 5.77
C ALA A 154 -16.36 7.57 5.41
N GLN A 155 -16.45 6.81 4.32
CA GLN A 155 -17.63 6.03 3.91
C GLN A 155 -17.64 4.68 4.62
N HIS A 156 -17.68 4.72 5.95
CA HIS A 156 -17.37 3.57 6.81
C HIS A 156 -18.34 2.39 6.63
N GLU A 157 -19.64 2.66 6.48
CA GLU A 157 -20.64 1.60 6.26
C GLU A 157 -20.40 0.86 4.93
N GLN A 158 -20.10 1.62 3.87
CA GLN A 158 -19.81 1.05 2.56
C GLN A 158 -18.49 0.28 2.60
N ALA A 159 -17.48 0.80 3.29
CA ALA A 159 -16.19 0.13 3.46
C ALA A 159 -16.33 -1.21 4.20
N LEU A 160 -17.09 -1.25 5.31
CA LEU A 160 -17.38 -2.49 6.04
C LEU A 160 -18.03 -3.53 5.12
N LYS A 161 -19.03 -3.13 4.34
CA LYS A 161 -19.70 -4.00 3.37
C LYS A 161 -18.73 -4.52 2.30
N SER A 162 -17.92 -3.65 1.70
CA SER A 162 -16.93 -4.02 0.69
C SER A 162 -15.91 -5.03 1.23
N TYR A 163 -15.40 -4.85 2.45
CA TYR A 163 -14.51 -5.81 3.08
C TYR A 163 -15.19 -7.16 3.35
N GLN A 164 -16.43 -7.16 3.87
CA GLN A 164 -17.16 -8.40 4.11
C GLN A 164 -17.41 -9.19 2.82
N GLU A 165 -17.84 -8.51 1.75
CA GLU A 165 -18.03 -9.14 0.44
C GLU A 165 -16.70 -9.67 -0.14
N ALA A 166 -15.57 -8.96 0.07
CA ALA A 166 -14.26 -9.45 -0.32
C ALA A 166 -13.86 -10.74 0.42
N VAL A 167 -14.12 -10.82 1.73
CA VAL A 167 -13.90 -12.04 2.53
C VAL A 167 -14.74 -13.20 2.01
N VAL A 168 -16.00 -12.96 1.64
CA VAL A 168 -16.88 -13.98 1.05
C VAL A 168 -16.33 -14.48 -0.29
N ALA A 169 -15.91 -13.57 -1.18
CA ALA A 169 -15.34 -13.93 -2.48
C ALA A 169 -14.09 -14.81 -2.34
N TYR A 170 -13.14 -14.43 -1.47
CA TYR A 170 -11.96 -15.25 -1.20
C TYR A 170 -12.27 -16.56 -0.50
N SER A 171 -13.25 -16.60 0.41
CA SER A 171 -13.64 -17.85 1.08
C SER A 171 -14.25 -18.84 0.09
N ARG A 172 -15.07 -18.36 -0.85
CA ARG A 172 -15.60 -19.18 -1.94
C ARG A 172 -14.49 -19.66 -2.86
N SER A 173 -13.52 -18.80 -3.20
CA SER A 173 -12.35 -19.21 -3.98
C SER A 173 -11.57 -20.34 -3.30
N LEU A 174 -11.28 -20.21 -2.00
CA LEU A 174 -10.59 -21.23 -1.21
C LEU A 174 -11.38 -22.53 -1.05
N SER A 175 -12.71 -22.49 -1.05
CA SER A 175 -13.51 -23.72 -1.07
C SER A 175 -13.37 -24.51 -2.37
N LEU A 176 -13.04 -23.84 -3.48
CA LEU A 176 -12.82 -24.45 -4.79
C LEU A 176 -11.35 -24.84 -4.99
N ALA A 177 -10.43 -24.04 -4.48
CA ALA A 177 -9.00 -24.27 -4.52
C ALA A 177 -8.36 -24.02 -3.13
N PRO A 178 -8.34 -25.04 -2.24
CA PRO A 178 -7.85 -24.87 -0.87
C PRO A 178 -6.33 -24.73 -0.76
N GLY A 179 -5.58 -24.93 -1.84
CA GLY A 179 -4.11 -24.85 -1.88
C GLY A 179 -3.55 -23.50 -2.36
N ASP A 180 -4.39 -22.46 -2.49
CA ASP A 180 -3.95 -21.17 -3.01
C ASP A 180 -3.43 -20.24 -1.90
N LYS A 181 -2.11 -20.23 -1.72
CA LYS A 181 -1.40 -19.38 -0.76
C LYS A 181 -1.68 -17.87 -0.95
N ASP A 182 -1.88 -17.43 -2.20
CA ASP A 182 -2.02 -16.01 -2.51
C ASP A 182 -3.41 -15.53 -2.12
N VAL A 183 -4.42 -16.39 -2.30
CA VAL A 183 -5.79 -16.12 -1.83
C VAL A 183 -5.85 -16.09 -0.31
N PHE A 184 -5.16 -16.99 0.40
CA PHE A 184 -5.05 -16.91 1.86
C PHE A 184 -4.41 -15.61 2.32
N ASN A 185 -3.29 -15.20 1.71
CA ASN A 185 -2.63 -13.93 2.04
C ASN A 185 -3.56 -12.73 1.75
N ASN A 186 -4.26 -12.72 0.62
CA ASN A 186 -5.17 -11.63 0.26
C ASN A 186 -6.39 -11.58 1.19
N LYS A 187 -6.96 -12.73 1.58
CA LYS A 187 -8.03 -12.81 2.59
C LYS A 187 -7.56 -12.26 3.93
N GLY A 188 -6.36 -12.63 4.36
CA GLY A 188 -5.73 -12.07 5.57
C GLY A 188 -5.60 -10.55 5.51
N SER A 189 -5.20 -10.00 4.35
CA SER A 189 -5.07 -8.56 4.16
C SER A 189 -6.40 -7.83 4.32
N VAL A 190 -7.48 -8.36 3.72
CA VAL A 190 -8.83 -7.78 3.87
C VAL A 190 -9.30 -7.84 5.31
N LEU A 191 -9.13 -8.98 5.98
CA LEU A 191 -9.52 -9.15 7.38
C LEU A 191 -8.73 -8.19 8.30
N SER A 192 -7.46 -7.94 7.99
CA SER A 192 -6.67 -6.94 8.70
C SER A 192 -7.19 -5.51 8.46
N SER A 193 -7.55 -5.14 7.23
CA SER A 193 -8.18 -3.84 6.93
C SER A 193 -9.54 -3.70 7.64
N LEU A 194 -10.34 -4.77 7.67
CA LEU A 194 -11.62 -4.83 8.38
C LEU A 194 -11.43 -4.62 9.88
N GLY A 195 -10.47 -5.32 10.50
CA GLY A 195 -10.13 -5.15 11.92
C GLY A 195 -9.64 -3.74 12.24
N ASN A 196 -8.86 -3.13 11.34
CA ASN A 196 -8.41 -1.73 11.49
C ASN A 196 -9.60 -0.76 11.51
N LEU A 197 -10.54 -0.91 10.57
CA LEU A 197 -11.73 -0.07 10.49
C LEU A 197 -12.65 -0.30 11.69
N GLN A 198 -12.87 -1.55 12.10
CA GLN A 198 -13.66 -1.88 13.29
C GLN A 198 -13.04 -1.31 14.57
N THR A 199 -11.70 -1.31 14.68
CA THR A 199 -10.99 -0.66 15.78
C THR A 199 -11.28 0.84 15.82
N GLN A 200 -11.21 1.52 14.67
CA GLN A 200 -11.51 2.95 14.55
C GLN A 200 -12.97 3.26 14.93
N LEU A 201 -13.90 2.36 14.60
CA LEU A 201 -15.32 2.47 14.91
C LEU A 201 -15.68 1.98 16.32
N VAL A 202 -14.70 1.60 17.16
CA VAL A 202 -14.92 1.11 18.53
C VAL A 202 -15.74 -0.20 18.57
N HIS A 203 -15.72 -0.97 17.46
CA HIS A 203 -16.28 -2.32 17.36
C HIS A 203 -15.26 -3.37 17.82
N HIS A 204 -14.83 -3.28 19.07
CA HIS A 204 -13.63 -3.97 19.57
C HIS A 204 -13.72 -5.50 19.50
N GLU A 205 -14.87 -6.10 19.81
CA GLU A 205 -15.05 -7.56 19.75
C GLU A 205 -14.91 -8.06 18.30
N GLN A 206 -15.56 -7.38 17.35
CA GLN A 206 -15.45 -7.72 15.94
C GLN A 206 -14.03 -7.49 15.42
N ALA A 207 -13.34 -6.44 15.88
CA ALA A 207 -11.96 -6.17 15.51
C ALA A 207 -11.00 -7.26 15.98
N LEU A 208 -11.13 -7.73 17.23
CA LEU A 208 -10.35 -8.85 17.76
C LEU A 208 -10.55 -10.13 16.91
N GLN A 209 -11.79 -10.41 16.53
CA GLN A 209 -12.11 -11.55 15.67
C GLN A 209 -11.47 -11.39 14.28
N SER A 210 -11.65 -10.24 13.64
CA SER A 210 -11.08 -9.97 12.32
C SER A 210 -9.56 -10.08 12.29
N TYR A 211 -8.86 -9.58 13.32
CA TYR A 211 -7.40 -9.75 13.42
C TYR A 211 -6.99 -11.21 13.63
N THR A 212 -7.73 -11.96 14.45
CA THR A 212 -7.46 -13.38 14.69
C THR A 212 -7.65 -14.20 13.42
N ASP A 213 -8.74 -13.95 12.67
CA ASP A 213 -9.01 -14.60 11.39
C ASP A 213 -7.98 -14.22 10.32
N ALA A 214 -7.49 -12.97 10.33
CA ALA A 214 -6.42 -12.54 9.44
C ALA A 214 -5.12 -13.33 9.72
N ILE A 215 -4.73 -13.45 10.99
CA ILE A 215 -3.55 -14.22 11.42
C ILE A 215 -3.69 -15.69 11.02
N ALA A 216 -4.86 -16.29 11.18
CA ALA A 216 -5.13 -17.66 10.74
C ALA A 216 -4.98 -17.82 9.22
N ALA A 217 -5.50 -16.87 8.44
CA ALA A 217 -5.34 -16.87 6.98
C ALA A 217 -3.86 -16.78 6.57
N TYR A 218 -3.06 -15.91 7.20
CA TYR A 218 -1.62 -15.85 6.92
C TYR A 218 -0.90 -17.14 7.34
N ASN A 219 -1.27 -17.76 8.45
CA ASN A 219 -0.70 -19.05 8.86
C ASN A 219 -0.98 -20.14 7.81
N SER A 220 -2.18 -20.16 7.22
CA SER A 220 -2.50 -21.07 6.10
C SER A 220 -1.69 -20.76 4.84
N ALA A 221 -1.45 -19.48 4.52
CA ALA A 221 -0.56 -19.12 3.41
C ALA A 221 0.89 -19.60 3.68
N LEU A 222 1.36 -19.47 4.91
CA LEU A 222 2.71 -19.85 5.34
C LEU A 222 2.90 -21.37 5.46
N SER A 223 1.85 -22.13 5.76
CA SER A 223 1.93 -23.60 5.75
C SER A 223 2.07 -24.14 4.32
N LEU A 224 1.46 -23.47 3.34
CA LEU A 224 1.60 -23.78 1.91
C LEU A 224 2.94 -23.27 1.34
N ALA A 225 3.43 -22.13 1.83
CA ALA A 225 4.69 -21.52 1.40
C ALA A 225 5.46 -20.94 2.60
N PRO A 226 6.36 -21.73 3.22
CA PRO A 226 7.08 -21.33 4.44
C PRO A 226 7.98 -20.10 4.32
N ASP A 227 8.35 -19.70 3.10
CA ASP A 227 9.20 -18.54 2.83
C ASP A 227 8.42 -17.39 2.17
N TYR A 228 7.10 -17.33 2.38
CA TYR A 228 6.26 -16.29 1.78
C TYR A 228 6.41 -14.94 2.50
N ILE A 229 7.37 -14.14 2.02
CA ILE A 229 7.76 -12.82 2.54
C ILE A 229 6.56 -11.90 2.81
N SER A 230 5.64 -11.76 1.86
CA SER A 230 4.46 -10.89 2.01
C SER A 230 3.55 -11.35 3.15
N ALA A 231 3.35 -12.66 3.31
CA ALA A 231 2.52 -13.20 4.39
C ALA A 231 3.16 -12.95 5.77
N PHE A 232 4.47 -13.08 5.92
CA PHE A 232 5.15 -12.72 7.17
C PHE A 232 5.03 -11.23 7.50
N ASN A 233 5.31 -10.36 6.54
CA ASN A 233 5.21 -8.92 6.76
C ASN A 233 3.78 -8.49 7.13
N ASN A 234 2.79 -9.02 6.41
CA ASN A 234 1.39 -8.69 6.65
C ASN A 234 0.90 -9.27 7.98
N LYS A 235 1.30 -10.51 8.33
CA LYS A 235 1.03 -11.10 9.65
C LYS A 235 1.62 -10.26 10.77
N GLY A 236 2.87 -9.82 10.63
CA GLY A 236 3.53 -8.93 11.60
C GLY A 236 2.76 -7.63 11.81
N TYR A 237 2.27 -7.02 10.72
CA TYR A 237 1.47 -5.81 10.79
C TYR A 237 0.15 -6.04 11.53
N THR A 238 -0.57 -7.11 11.19
CA THR A 238 -1.83 -7.47 11.84
C THR A 238 -1.63 -7.77 13.33
N LEU A 239 -0.56 -8.49 13.71
CA LEU A 239 -0.22 -8.77 15.11
C LEU A 239 0.11 -7.50 15.89
N GLN A 240 0.83 -6.56 15.29
CA GLN A 240 1.07 -5.24 15.91
C GLN A 240 -0.25 -4.52 16.16
N ARG A 241 -1.16 -4.49 15.19
CA ARG A 241 -2.49 -3.85 15.33
C ARG A 241 -3.37 -4.54 16.37
N LEU A 242 -3.28 -5.86 16.47
CA LEU A 242 -3.92 -6.64 17.53
C LEU A 242 -3.36 -6.27 18.91
N GLY A 243 -2.02 -6.19 19.04
CA GLY A 243 -1.36 -5.77 20.27
C GLY A 243 -1.72 -4.33 20.69
N ASP A 244 -1.88 -3.43 19.71
CA ASP A 244 -2.35 -2.06 19.95
C ASP A 244 -3.76 -2.05 20.56
N LEU A 245 -4.69 -2.78 19.94
CA LEU A 245 -6.07 -2.90 20.45
C LEU A 245 -6.09 -3.56 21.83
N GLN A 246 -5.35 -4.65 22.03
CA GLN A 246 -5.25 -5.31 23.33
C GLN A 246 -4.65 -4.40 24.41
N THR A 247 -3.70 -3.54 24.04
CA THR A 247 -3.15 -2.52 24.96
C THR A 247 -4.22 -1.51 25.37
N GLN A 248 -5.06 -1.06 24.42
CA GLN A 248 -6.18 -0.15 24.69
C GLN A 248 -7.23 -0.80 25.61
N LEU A 249 -7.47 -2.10 25.43
CA LEU A 249 -8.40 -2.89 26.25
C LEU A 249 -7.80 -3.37 27.58
N VAL A 250 -6.59 -2.94 27.94
CA VAL A 250 -5.89 -3.33 29.19
C VAL A 250 -5.62 -4.86 29.26
N GLN A 251 -5.57 -5.52 28.10
CA GLN A 251 -5.20 -6.94 27.95
C GLN A 251 -3.69 -7.08 27.78
N HIS A 252 -2.93 -6.61 28.78
CA HIS A 252 -1.49 -6.40 28.64
C HIS A 252 -0.68 -7.68 28.35
N GLN A 253 -1.05 -8.82 28.93
CA GLN A 253 -0.33 -10.07 28.68
C GLN A 253 -0.54 -10.55 27.23
N GLN A 254 -1.76 -10.43 26.71
CA GLN A 254 -2.05 -10.74 25.31
C GLN A 254 -1.36 -9.76 24.37
N ALA A 255 -1.33 -8.47 24.71
CA ALA A 255 -0.63 -7.45 23.93
C ALA A 255 0.88 -7.72 23.85
N LEU A 256 1.51 -8.11 24.96
CA LEU A 256 2.92 -8.50 25.02
C LEU A 256 3.22 -9.66 24.07
N GLN A 257 2.37 -10.68 24.07
CA GLN A 257 2.47 -11.82 23.16
C GLN A 257 2.32 -11.38 21.70
N SER A 258 1.29 -10.60 21.38
CA SER A 258 1.03 -10.10 20.03
C SER A 258 2.20 -9.27 19.48
N TYR A 259 2.80 -8.38 20.27
CA TYR A 259 3.98 -7.63 19.84
C TYR A 259 5.21 -8.52 19.65
N THR A 260 5.41 -9.51 20.52
CA THR A 260 6.52 -10.47 20.40
C THR A 260 6.39 -11.30 19.12
N ASP A 261 5.20 -11.80 18.83
CA ASP A 261 4.90 -12.56 17.61
C ASP A 261 5.01 -11.69 16.35
N ALA A 262 4.64 -10.40 16.44
CA ALA A 262 4.83 -9.44 15.35
C ALA A 262 6.33 -9.27 15.02
N ILE A 263 7.17 -9.07 16.04
CA ILE A 263 8.62 -8.95 15.88
C ILE A 263 9.21 -10.23 15.28
N ALA A 264 8.75 -11.41 15.71
CA ALA A 264 9.18 -12.69 15.15
C ALA A 264 8.82 -12.82 13.65
N ALA A 265 7.62 -12.38 13.26
CA ALA A 265 7.20 -12.36 11.85
C ALA A 265 8.07 -11.42 11.01
N TYR A 266 8.36 -10.20 11.50
CA TYR A 266 9.27 -9.28 10.80
C TYR A 266 10.70 -9.82 10.74
N ASN A 267 11.20 -10.46 11.80
CA ASN A 267 12.51 -11.10 11.78
C ASN A 267 12.59 -12.16 10.68
N ARG A 268 11.52 -12.95 10.49
CA ARG A 268 11.50 -13.96 9.42
C ARG A 268 11.53 -13.31 8.03
N THR A 269 10.81 -12.21 7.83
CA THR A 269 10.94 -11.39 6.61
C THR A 269 12.38 -10.91 6.39
N LEU A 270 13.01 -10.37 7.44
CA LEU A 270 14.37 -9.81 7.36
C LEU A 270 15.46 -10.89 7.24
N THR A 271 15.22 -12.12 7.68
CA THR A 271 16.11 -13.26 7.37
C THR A 271 16.11 -13.57 5.88
N LEU A 272 14.94 -13.50 5.23
CA LEU A 272 14.79 -13.79 3.80
C LEU A 272 15.23 -12.61 2.92
N VAL A 273 14.92 -11.39 3.35
CA VAL A 273 15.25 -10.13 2.66
C VAL A 273 15.70 -9.09 3.69
N PRO A 274 17.02 -9.03 4.00
CA PRO A 274 17.57 -8.15 5.04
C PRO A 274 17.24 -6.67 4.90
N ASP A 275 17.16 -6.19 3.65
CA ASP A 275 16.94 -4.77 3.33
C ASP A 275 15.46 -4.47 3.02
N PHE A 276 14.53 -5.29 3.50
CA PHE A 276 13.10 -5.06 3.32
C PHE A 276 12.60 -3.91 4.21
N ILE A 277 12.63 -2.70 3.66
CA ILE A 277 12.34 -1.43 4.36
C ILE A 277 11.05 -1.45 5.17
N THR A 278 9.97 -1.95 4.59
CA THR A 278 8.67 -1.99 5.28
C THR A 278 8.72 -2.83 6.56
N ALA A 279 9.44 -3.96 6.57
CA ALA A 279 9.58 -4.79 7.76
C ALA A 279 10.55 -4.17 8.77
N LEU A 280 11.62 -3.50 8.34
CA LEU A 280 12.49 -2.73 9.23
C LEU A 280 11.66 -1.66 9.97
N ASN A 281 10.96 -0.81 9.21
CA ASN A 281 10.14 0.27 9.75
C ASN A 281 9.08 -0.26 10.74
N ASN A 282 8.32 -1.27 10.32
CA ASN A 282 7.27 -1.82 11.17
C ASN A 282 7.82 -2.54 12.41
N LYS A 283 8.96 -3.25 12.30
CA LYS A 283 9.64 -3.86 13.45
C LYS A 283 10.09 -2.81 14.46
N GLY A 284 10.71 -1.72 13.99
CA GLY A 284 11.14 -0.62 14.86
C GLY A 284 9.96 0.03 15.60
N LEU A 285 8.85 0.28 14.90
CA LEU A 285 7.63 0.80 15.50
C LEU A 285 7.00 -0.18 16.51
N THR A 286 7.01 -1.47 16.22
CA THR A 286 6.51 -2.52 17.12
C THR A 286 7.35 -2.60 18.38
N LEU A 287 8.68 -2.58 18.27
CA LEU A 287 9.60 -2.57 19.40
C LEU A 287 9.42 -1.31 20.28
N LYS A 288 9.17 -0.15 19.67
CA LYS A 288 8.85 1.08 20.42
C LYS A 288 7.57 0.91 21.26
N ARG A 289 6.49 0.37 20.67
CA ARG A 289 5.22 0.07 21.35
C ARG A 289 5.39 -0.97 22.44
N LEU A 290 6.16 -2.03 22.18
CA LEU A 290 6.51 -3.06 23.15
C LEU A 290 7.22 -2.46 24.37
N GLY A 291 8.24 -1.63 24.15
CA GLY A 291 8.95 -0.98 25.25
C GLY A 291 8.04 -0.06 26.08
N SER A 292 7.13 0.69 25.44
CA SER A 292 6.13 1.47 26.17
C SER A 292 5.16 0.61 27.00
N LEU A 293 4.79 -0.58 26.52
CA LEU A 293 3.99 -1.53 27.29
C LEU A 293 4.79 -2.13 28.45
N GLN A 294 6.07 -2.46 28.24
CA GLN A 294 6.95 -3.03 29.25
C GLN A 294 7.15 -2.05 30.43
N VAL A 295 7.28 -0.75 30.19
CA VAL A 295 7.29 0.25 31.28
C VAL A 295 6.00 0.21 32.10
N LYS A 296 4.83 0.11 31.46
CA LYS A 296 3.55 -0.01 32.19
C LYS A 296 3.46 -1.27 33.05
N LEU A 297 4.24 -2.29 32.70
CA LEU A 297 4.33 -3.57 33.41
C LEU A 297 5.50 -3.62 34.42
N SER A 298 6.19 -2.50 34.66
CA SER A 298 7.38 -2.44 35.51
C SER A 298 8.49 -3.40 35.06
N GLN A 299 8.70 -3.46 33.74
CA GLN A 299 9.75 -4.23 33.06
C GLN A 299 10.73 -3.27 32.37
N GLU A 300 11.27 -2.31 33.10
CA GLU A 300 12.07 -1.20 32.57
C GLU A 300 13.34 -1.69 31.85
N HIS A 301 13.98 -2.74 32.37
CA HIS A 301 15.15 -3.35 31.74
C HIS A 301 14.84 -3.90 30.34
N ASP A 302 13.70 -4.57 30.19
CA ASP A 302 13.31 -5.13 28.89
C ASP A 302 12.79 -4.03 27.95
N ALA A 303 12.14 -2.99 28.49
CA ALA A 303 11.77 -1.80 27.73
C ALA A 303 12.99 -1.12 27.10
N PHE A 304 14.06 -0.93 27.89
CA PHE A 304 15.31 -0.35 27.43
C PHE A 304 15.92 -1.16 26.29
N LYS A 305 16.00 -2.49 26.42
CA LYS A 305 16.48 -3.37 25.34
C LYS A 305 15.63 -3.24 24.07
N SER A 306 14.31 -3.25 24.21
CA SER A 306 13.38 -3.11 23.06
C SER A 306 13.65 -1.81 22.30
N TRP A 307 13.86 -0.70 23.03
CA TRP A 307 14.17 0.60 22.45
C TRP A 307 15.56 0.66 21.79
N GLN A 308 16.59 0.05 22.40
CA GLN A 308 17.91 -0.04 21.76
C GLN A 308 17.84 -0.80 20.43
N VAL A 309 17.11 -1.92 20.38
CA VAL A 309 16.94 -2.68 19.13
C VAL A 309 16.13 -1.88 18.11
N ALA A 310 15.09 -1.16 18.53
CA ALA A 310 14.33 -0.28 17.63
C ALA A 310 15.22 0.81 17.02
N LEU A 311 16.11 1.43 17.80
CA LEU A 311 17.04 2.44 17.34
C LEU A 311 17.98 1.90 16.24
N ILE A 312 18.52 0.69 16.45
CA ILE A 312 19.37 0.00 15.46
C ILE A 312 18.59 -0.25 14.16
N VAL A 313 17.35 -0.74 14.26
CA VAL A 313 16.51 -1.06 13.10
C VAL A 313 16.13 0.20 12.32
N PHE A 314 15.78 1.31 12.99
CA PHE A 314 15.52 2.58 12.32
C PHE A 314 16.77 3.15 11.65
N THR A 315 17.94 3.01 12.29
CA THR A 315 19.21 3.42 11.70
C THR A 315 19.48 2.64 10.40
N ARG A 316 19.31 1.32 10.43
CA ARG A 316 19.45 0.48 9.22
C ARG A 316 18.48 0.88 8.11
N SER A 317 17.24 1.21 8.45
CA SER A 317 16.27 1.68 7.45
C SER A 317 16.70 2.99 6.79
N LEU A 318 17.20 3.95 7.57
CA LEU A 318 17.67 5.25 7.07
C LEU A 318 18.98 5.17 6.29
N GLU A 319 19.82 4.15 6.52
CA GLU A 319 20.98 3.89 5.66
C GLU A 319 20.55 3.56 4.23
N ILE A 320 19.40 2.89 4.07
CA ILE A 320 18.89 2.46 2.76
C ILE A 320 17.99 3.54 2.15
N VAL A 321 17.16 4.21 2.97
CA VAL A 321 16.27 5.29 2.54
C VAL A 321 16.52 6.55 3.40
N PRO A 322 17.57 7.33 3.10
CA PRO A 322 17.93 8.50 3.92
C PRO A 322 16.85 9.59 3.99
N GLY A 323 15.98 9.66 2.97
CA GLY A 323 14.89 10.64 2.83
C GLY A 323 13.61 10.33 3.60
N ASP A 324 13.55 9.24 4.39
CA ASP A 324 12.36 8.92 5.20
C ASP A 324 12.31 9.78 6.47
N ASP A 325 11.73 10.98 6.36
CA ASP A 325 11.62 11.95 7.45
C ASP A 325 10.80 11.41 8.63
N TYR A 326 9.80 10.56 8.38
CA TYR A 326 8.99 9.95 9.44
C TYR A 326 9.84 9.03 10.30
N ILE A 327 10.62 8.15 9.68
CA ILE A 327 11.50 7.22 10.41
C ILE A 327 12.65 7.96 11.09
N ARG A 328 13.19 9.01 10.44
CA ARG A 328 14.19 9.90 11.07
C ARG A 328 13.66 10.49 12.37
N HIS A 329 12.44 11.03 12.33
CA HIS A 329 11.79 11.56 13.51
C HIS A 329 11.57 10.51 14.61
N GLN A 330 11.10 9.30 14.25
CA GLN A 330 10.95 8.20 15.22
C GLN A 330 12.27 7.80 15.87
N ARG A 331 13.36 7.73 15.09
CA ARG A 331 14.71 7.44 15.57
C ARG A 331 15.20 8.49 16.56
N GLU A 332 15.05 9.77 16.23
CA GLU A 332 15.50 10.89 17.06
C GLU A 332 14.76 10.96 18.39
N LEU A 333 13.43 10.75 18.39
CA LEU A 333 12.66 10.67 19.62
C LEU A 333 13.15 9.54 20.54
N LEU A 334 13.50 8.41 19.94
CA LEU A 334 13.97 7.24 20.68
C LEU A 334 15.38 7.43 21.22
N GLN A 335 16.27 8.07 20.45
CA GLN A 335 17.60 8.43 20.90
C GLN A 335 17.53 9.33 22.13
N LYS A 336 16.74 10.42 22.07
CA LYS A 336 16.56 11.34 23.19
C LYS A 336 16.04 10.65 24.45
N LEU A 337 15.10 9.71 24.28
CA LEU A 337 14.58 8.91 25.38
C LEU A 337 15.68 8.06 26.02
N LEU A 338 16.48 7.36 25.22
CA LEU A 338 17.58 6.51 25.71
C LEU A 338 18.68 7.34 26.39
N ASP A 339 19.02 8.51 25.85
CA ASP A 339 20.00 9.42 26.44
C ASP A 339 19.54 9.88 27.83
N SER A 340 18.27 10.27 27.97
CA SER A 340 17.70 10.69 29.26
C SER A 340 17.70 9.58 30.32
N LEU A 341 17.56 8.32 29.90
CA LEU A 341 17.58 7.17 30.82
C LEU A 341 19.00 6.74 31.20
N GLY A 342 19.99 7.05 30.36
CA GLY A 342 21.40 6.76 30.64
C GLY A 342 22.02 7.72 31.65
N GLU A 343 21.60 8.99 31.67
CA GLU A 343 22.07 10.00 32.62
C GLU A 343 21.62 9.73 34.07
N ASP A 344 20.52 9.00 34.27
CA ASP A 344 19.94 8.68 35.59
C ASP A 344 20.49 7.40 36.24
N THR A 345 21.47 6.72 35.62
CA THR A 345 22.17 5.59 36.27
C THR A 345 23.40 6.08 37.04
N PRO A 346 23.43 6.05 38.38
CA PRO A 346 24.66 6.28 39.11
C PRO A 346 25.64 5.16 38.72
N ASN A 347 26.83 5.54 38.23
CA ASN A 347 27.96 4.63 38.11
C ASN A 347 28.08 3.84 39.43
N ASN A 348 27.79 2.54 39.37
CA ASN A 348 27.91 1.63 40.50
C ASN A 348 29.15 0.76 40.33
#